data_AF-A0A7C2L8F6-F1
#
_entry.id   AF-A0A7C2L8F6-F1
#
_cell.length_a   1.000
_cell.length_b   1.000
_cell.length_c   1.000
_cell.angle_alpha   90.00
_cell.angle_beta   90.00
_cell.angle_gamma   90.00
#
_symmetry.space_group_name_H-M   'P 1'
#
loop_
_entity.id
_entity.type
_entity.pdbx_description
1 polymer ?
#
loop_
_entity_poly.entity_id
_entity_poly.type
_entity_poly.pdbx_seq_one_letter_code
_entity_poly.pdbx_strand_id
1 'polypeptide(L)'
;MTGRYPRTRCTSPETVERGPLRKSCERALLGAHGIMPLVRPCGVTSRTFIALFLLTLGLRWLPLRAQEAPLRIFFPDVGHGHAALVISPAGRTLLIDGGPDGAGTAVLVPLMRDLGLSHLDAMIATHYDADHIGGLDEVAAAFPPAVAYDSGDPPA
;
A
#
# COMPACT_ATOMS: atom_id res chain seq x y z
N MET A 1 30.67 12.28 9.83
CA MET A 1 30.07 13.47 9.20
C MET A 1 28.58 13.20 9.03
N THR A 2 27.72 13.93 9.73
CA THR A 2 26.29 13.62 9.88
C THR A 2 25.42 14.49 8.96
N GLY A 3 24.85 13.88 7.92
CA GLY A 3 23.93 14.55 6.99
C GLY A 3 22.49 14.58 7.55
N ARG A 4 22.03 15.77 7.95
CA ARG A 4 20.62 16.06 8.29
C ARG A 4 19.81 16.32 7.01
N TYR A 5 18.75 15.56 6.80
CA TYR A 5 17.70 15.91 5.83
C TYR A 5 16.75 16.98 6.40
N PRO A 6 16.39 18.05 5.65
CA PRO A 6 15.42 19.03 6.10
C PRO A 6 13.97 18.56 5.87
N ARG A 7 13.12 18.80 6.86
CA ARG A 7 11.66 18.63 6.80
C ARG A 7 11.02 19.85 6.15
N THR A 8 10.28 19.67 5.06
CA THR A 8 9.37 20.70 4.53
C THR A 8 7.97 20.50 5.11
N ARG A 9 7.52 21.51 5.86
CA ARG A 9 6.20 21.62 6.49
C ARG A 9 5.27 22.40 5.56
N CYS A 10 4.02 21.96 5.48
CA CYS A 10 2.93 22.58 4.73
C CYS A 10 2.73 24.05 5.10
N THR A 11 2.47 24.89 4.10
CA THR A 11 1.81 26.19 4.27
C THR A 11 0.65 26.26 3.27
N SER A 12 -0.54 26.56 3.79
CA SER A 12 -1.77 26.84 3.05
C SER A 12 -1.79 28.28 2.53
N PRO A 13 -2.51 28.55 1.45
CA PRO A 13 -3.24 29.80 1.26
C PRO A 13 -4.72 29.47 0.99
N GLU A 14 -5.72 30.33 1.13
CA GLU A 14 -5.93 31.65 1.67
C GLU A 14 -7.46 31.79 1.73
N THR A 15 -7.93 32.50 2.74
CA THR A 15 -9.31 32.94 2.91
C THR A 15 -9.75 33.86 1.77
N VAL A 16 -10.94 33.65 1.20
CA VAL A 16 -11.62 34.63 0.34
C VAL A 16 -12.90 35.10 1.04
N GLU A 17 -12.94 36.41 1.30
CA GLU A 17 -14.02 37.15 1.95
C GLU A 17 -15.22 37.47 1.03
N ARG A 18 -16.30 37.86 1.70
CA ARG A 18 -17.67 38.09 1.21
C ARG A 18 -17.87 39.44 0.50
N GLY A 19 -18.93 39.54 -0.32
CA GLY A 19 -19.54 40.81 -0.72
C GLY A 19 -20.94 40.66 -1.36
N PRO A 20 -21.86 41.62 -1.22
CA PRO A 20 -23.30 41.38 -0.98
C PRO A 20 -24.22 41.75 -2.17
N LEU A 21 -25.53 41.46 -2.10
CA LEU A 21 -26.67 42.24 -2.67
C LEU A 21 -28.00 41.57 -2.20
N ARG A 22 -28.79 42.13 -1.26
CA ARG A 22 -29.95 43.06 -1.43
C ARG A 22 -31.02 42.52 -2.40
N LYS A 23 -32.34 42.48 -2.19
CA LYS A 23 -33.34 43.03 -1.22
C LYS A 23 -34.59 42.10 -1.36
N SER A 24 -35.25 41.71 -0.28
CA SER A 24 -36.58 42.18 0.14
C SER A 24 -37.74 41.99 -0.87
N CYS A 25 -38.66 41.08 -0.53
CA CYS A 25 -40.12 41.09 -0.77
C CYS A 25 -40.68 39.96 0.11
N GLU A 26 -41.21 40.23 1.29
CA GLU A 26 -42.56 40.72 1.60
C GLU A 26 -43.32 39.61 2.33
N ARG A 27 -43.97 40.04 3.41
CA ARG A 27 -44.81 39.25 4.30
C ARG A 27 -46.08 38.81 3.57
N ALA A 28 -46.46 37.56 3.75
CA ALA A 28 -47.86 37.18 3.80
C ALA A 28 -48.06 36.16 4.92
N LEU A 29 -48.43 36.65 6.09
CA LEU A 29 -49.18 35.90 7.09
C LEU A 29 -50.62 35.86 6.60
N LEU A 30 -51.19 34.67 6.38
CA LEU A 30 -52.52 34.31 6.90
C LEU A 30 -52.78 32.83 6.63
N GLY A 31 -53.38 32.19 7.63
CA GLY A 31 -53.45 30.75 7.76
C GLY A 31 -54.33 30.03 6.74
N ALA A 32 -54.11 28.71 6.69
CA ALA A 32 -55.13 27.75 6.31
C ALA A 32 -54.84 26.46 7.07
N HIS A 33 -55.75 26.10 7.96
CA HIS A 33 -55.95 24.74 8.42
C HIS A 33 -56.00 23.81 7.21
N GLY A 34 -55.25 22.71 7.23
CA GLY A 34 -55.41 21.74 6.17
C GLY A 34 -54.30 20.72 6.06
N ILE A 35 -54.49 19.62 6.78
CA ILE A 35 -54.09 18.28 6.35
C ILE A 35 -52.58 18.12 6.24
N MET A 36 -51.93 17.88 7.39
CA MET A 36 -50.74 17.01 7.41
C MET A 36 -51.17 15.73 6.67
N PRO A 37 -50.61 15.41 5.48
CA PRO A 37 -50.88 14.13 4.90
C PRO A 37 -50.39 13.15 5.95
N LEU A 38 -51.32 12.39 6.51
CA LEU A 38 -51.00 11.18 7.21
C LEU A 38 -50.38 10.30 6.11
N VAL A 39 -49.09 10.52 5.84
CA VAL A 39 -48.23 9.58 5.17
C VAL A 39 -48.34 8.39 6.08
N ARG A 40 -49.29 7.49 5.77
CA ARG A 40 -49.38 6.19 6.41
C ARG A 40 -47.97 5.68 6.31
N PRO A 41 -47.23 5.50 7.42
CA PRO A 41 -45.93 4.86 7.34
C PRO A 41 -46.24 3.50 6.74
N CYS A 42 -45.95 3.37 5.44
CA CYS A 42 -46.34 2.23 4.64
C CYS A 42 -45.50 1.08 5.16
N GLY A 43 -46.05 0.33 6.11
CA GLY A 43 -45.66 -1.04 6.43
C GLY A 43 -44.16 -1.28 6.63
N VAL A 44 -43.39 -0.34 7.18
CA VAL A 44 -42.11 -0.72 7.81
C VAL A 44 -42.47 -1.43 9.11
N THR A 45 -42.94 -2.67 8.96
CA THR A 45 -43.38 -3.51 10.07
C THR A 45 -42.20 -3.71 11.02
N SER A 46 -42.47 -3.84 12.32
CA SER A 46 -41.46 -4.16 13.33
C SER A 46 -40.55 -5.34 12.92
N ARG A 47 -41.08 -6.27 12.11
CA ARG A 47 -40.35 -7.39 11.51
C ARG A 47 -39.18 -6.97 10.63
N THR A 48 -39.30 -5.88 9.87
CA THR A 48 -38.23 -5.37 9.01
C THR A 48 -37.09 -4.78 9.84
N PHE A 49 -37.41 -4.06 10.93
CA PHE A 49 -36.42 -3.55 11.87
C PHE A 49 -35.71 -4.67 12.64
N ILE A 50 -36.46 -5.66 13.10
CA ILE A 50 -35.89 -6.85 13.77
C ILE A 50 -35.01 -7.63 12.81
N ALA A 51 -35.43 -7.81 11.55
CA ALA A 51 -34.63 -8.50 10.54
C ALA A 51 -33.33 -7.74 10.22
N LEU A 52 -33.37 -6.42 10.07
CA LEU A 52 -32.17 -5.59 9.88
C LEU A 52 -31.25 -5.62 11.11
N PHE A 53 -31.82 -5.58 12.31
CA PHE A 53 -31.06 -5.69 13.56
C PHE A 53 -30.38 -7.06 13.67
N LEU A 54 -31.10 -8.15 13.42
CA LEU A 54 -30.52 -9.51 13.42
C LEU A 54 -29.50 -9.71 12.29
N LEU A 55 -29.71 -9.11 11.12
CA LEU A 55 -28.77 -9.17 9.99
C LEU A 55 -27.46 -8.44 10.31
N THR A 56 -27.55 -7.21 10.85
CA THR A 56 -26.36 -6.44 11.24
C THR A 56 -25.64 -7.05 12.44
N LEU A 57 -26.40 -7.59 13.40
CA LEU A 57 -25.85 -8.34 14.53
C LEU A 57 -25.16 -9.61 14.03
N GLY A 58 -25.78 -10.35 13.11
CA GLY A 58 -25.23 -11.56 12.49
C GLY A 58 -23.98 -11.30 11.64
N LEU A 59 -23.99 -10.25 10.79
CA LEU A 59 -22.82 -9.85 9.99
C LEU A 59 -21.63 -9.47 10.84
N ARG A 60 -21.86 -8.89 12.02
CA ARG A 60 -20.80 -8.53 12.98
C ARG A 60 -20.07 -9.76 13.54
N TRP A 61 -20.72 -10.92 13.57
CA TRP A 61 -20.12 -12.19 14.01
C TRP A 61 -19.45 -12.96 12.87
N LEU A 62 -19.49 -12.48 11.62
CA LEU A 62 -18.85 -13.17 10.51
C LEU A 62 -17.32 -13.02 10.65
N PRO A 63 -16.58 -14.13 10.84
CA PRO A 63 -15.13 -14.06 10.89
C PRO A 63 -14.62 -13.82 9.47
N LEU A 64 -14.48 -12.55 9.08
CA LEU A 64 -13.74 -12.19 7.88
C LEU A 64 -12.25 -12.40 8.18
N ARG A 65 -11.80 -13.65 8.08
CA ARG A 65 -10.37 -13.93 8.15
C ARG A 65 -9.75 -13.45 6.86
N ALA A 66 -9.06 -12.31 6.91
CA ALA A 66 -8.08 -11.99 5.90
C ALA A 66 -7.04 -13.11 5.91
N GLN A 67 -6.98 -13.89 4.83
CA GLN A 67 -5.93 -14.89 4.68
C GLN A 67 -4.64 -14.10 4.47
N GLU A 68 -3.68 -14.22 5.39
CA GLU A 68 -2.38 -13.59 5.19
C GLU A 68 -1.74 -14.18 3.93
N ALA A 69 -1.12 -13.33 3.11
CA ALA A 69 -0.38 -13.81 1.96
C ALA A 69 0.73 -14.76 2.43
N PRO A 70 1.00 -15.87 1.73
CA PRO A 70 2.07 -16.77 2.12
C PRO A 70 3.43 -16.08 1.96
N LEU A 71 4.41 -16.50 2.76
CA LEU A 71 5.82 -16.23 2.48
C LEU A 71 6.18 -16.90 1.14
N ARG A 72 6.72 -16.13 0.20
CA ARG A 72 7.18 -16.64 -1.10
C ARG A 72 8.69 -16.55 -1.16
N ILE A 73 9.34 -17.62 -1.57
CA ILE A 73 10.78 -17.70 -1.77
C ILE A 73 11.02 -18.26 -3.16
N PHE A 74 11.80 -17.55 -3.97
CA PHE A 74 12.14 -17.92 -5.33
C PHE A 74 13.64 -18.16 -5.42
N PHE A 75 14.02 -19.25 -6.08
CA PHE A 75 15.39 -19.57 -6.45
C PHE A 75 15.50 -19.53 -7.98
N PRO A 76 15.64 -18.33 -8.57
CA PRO A 76 15.75 -18.20 -10.02
C PRO A 76 17.00 -18.90 -10.54
N ASP A 77 16.86 -19.53 -11.71
CA ASP A 77 17.99 -20.09 -12.44
C ASP A 77 18.78 -18.94 -13.09
N VAL A 78 19.88 -18.56 -12.44
CA VAL A 78 20.82 -17.53 -12.89
C VAL A 78 22.04 -18.14 -13.61
N GLY A 79 21.99 -19.44 -13.94
CA GLY A 79 23.13 -20.19 -14.43
C GLY A 79 24.06 -20.62 -13.29
N HIS A 80 25.34 -20.25 -13.38
CA HIS A 80 26.33 -20.59 -12.36
C HIS A 80 26.26 -19.61 -11.19
N GLY A 81 26.24 -20.09 -9.95
CA GLY A 81 26.19 -19.23 -8.76
C GLY A 81 24.87 -19.32 -7.99
N HIS A 82 24.46 -18.24 -7.33
CA HIS A 82 23.27 -18.24 -6.49
C HIS A 82 22.51 -16.91 -6.53
N ALA A 83 21.18 -17.00 -6.45
CA ALA A 83 20.29 -15.88 -6.18
C ALA A 83 19.01 -16.41 -5.51
N ALA A 84 18.48 -15.66 -4.54
CA ALA A 84 17.22 -15.97 -3.90
C ALA A 84 16.40 -14.70 -3.62
N LEU A 85 15.15 -14.67 -4.09
CA LEU A 85 14.21 -13.58 -3.84
C LEU A 85 13.17 -14.01 -2.81
N VAL A 86 13.05 -13.26 -1.73
CA VAL A 86 12.10 -13.50 -0.64
C VAL A 86 11.06 -12.39 -0.63
N ILE A 87 9.77 -12.76 -0.59
CA ILE A 87 8.64 -11.85 -0.43
C ILE A 87 7.84 -12.26 0.80
N SER A 88 7.84 -11.41 1.81
CA SER A 88 7.13 -11.66 3.07
C SER A 88 5.60 -11.57 2.91
N PRO A 89 4.82 -12.16 3.84
CA PRO A 89 3.37 -11.95 3.94
C PRO A 89 2.94 -10.47 3.97
N ALA A 90 3.80 -9.59 4.52
CA ALA A 90 3.58 -8.15 4.61
C ALA A 90 3.99 -7.40 3.33
N GLY A 91 4.44 -8.11 2.28
CA GLY A 91 4.88 -7.53 1.02
C GLY A 91 6.31 -6.97 1.04
N ARG A 92 7.11 -7.30 2.06
CA ARG A 92 8.53 -6.91 2.11
C ARG A 92 9.36 -7.78 1.18
N THR A 93 10.39 -7.21 0.58
CA THR A 93 11.21 -7.80 -0.46
C THR A 93 12.67 -7.86 -0.04
N LEU A 94 13.27 -9.04 -0.16
CA LEU A 94 14.69 -9.27 0.13
C LEU A 94 15.30 -10.05 -1.03
N LEU A 95 16.39 -9.55 -1.59
CA LEU A 95 17.23 -10.30 -2.53
C LEU A 95 18.52 -10.74 -1.84
N ILE A 96 18.86 -12.02 -1.97
CA ILE A 96 20.08 -12.62 -1.46
C ILE A 96 20.88 -13.10 -2.66
N ASP A 97 22.04 -12.50 -2.90
CA ASP A 97 22.88 -12.67 -4.10
C ASP A 97 22.15 -12.35 -5.42
N GLY A 98 22.95 -12.07 -6.45
CA GLY A 98 22.51 -11.62 -7.77
C GLY A 98 22.86 -12.57 -8.91
N GLY A 99 23.61 -13.64 -8.62
CA GLY A 99 24.22 -14.47 -9.65
C GLY A 99 25.41 -13.79 -10.34
N PRO A 100 25.87 -14.33 -11.48
CA PRO A 100 26.97 -13.80 -12.26
C PRO A 100 26.55 -12.53 -13.04
N ASP A 101 27.54 -11.82 -13.60
CA ASP A 101 27.32 -10.67 -14.47
C ASP A 101 26.26 -10.98 -15.56
N GLY A 102 25.34 -10.05 -15.79
CA GLY A 102 24.21 -10.19 -16.72
C GLY A 102 22.98 -10.89 -16.15
N ALA A 103 23.08 -11.66 -15.07
CA ALA A 103 21.94 -12.37 -14.49
C ALA A 103 20.91 -11.41 -13.88
N GLY A 104 21.35 -10.27 -13.35
CA GLY A 104 20.47 -9.24 -12.81
C GLY A 104 19.50 -8.73 -13.87
N THR A 105 20.03 -8.32 -15.02
CA THR A 105 19.25 -7.77 -16.14
C THR A 105 18.47 -8.83 -16.89
N ALA A 106 19.03 -10.02 -17.08
CA ALA A 106 18.44 -11.08 -17.90
C ALA A 106 17.39 -11.91 -17.15
N VAL A 107 17.53 -12.08 -15.83
CA VAL A 107 16.69 -13.01 -15.03
C VAL A 107 15.97 -12.29 -13.90
N LEU A 108 16.72 -11.61 -13.01
CA LEU A 108 16.17 -11.11 -11.75
C LEU A 108 15.22 -9.92 -11.96
N VAL A 109 15.63 -8.93 -12.75
CA VAL A 109 14.81 -7.75 -13.04
C VAL A 109 13.50 -8.11 -13.77
N PRO A 110 13.51 -8.96 -14.82
CA PRO A 110 12.28 -9.48 -15.41
C PRO A 110 11.39 -10.22 -14.40
N LEU A 111 11.96 -11.14 -13.62
CA LEU A 111 11.22 -11.87 -12.58
C LEU A 111 10.54 -10.92 -11.58
N MET A 112 11.27 -9.93 -11.07
CA MET A 112 10.73 -8.96 -10.11
C MET A 112 9.59 -8.14 -10.72
N ARG A 113 9.70 -7.75 -11.99
CA ARG A 113 8.63 -7.04 -12.72
C ARG A 113 7.40 -7.94 -12.94
N ASP A 114 7.59 -9.19 -13.32
CA ASP A 114 6.51 -10.16 -13.53
C ASP A 114 5.75 -10.46 -12.22
N LEU A 115 6.46 -10.43 -11.09
CA LEU A 115 5.88 -10.54 -9.75
C LEU A 115 5.19 -9.24 -9.28
N GLY A 116 5.21 -8.18 -10.09
CA GLY A 116 4.59 -6.88 -9.78
C GLY A 116 5.31 -6.09 -8.69
N LEU A 117 6.59 -6.36 -8.45
CA LEU A 117 7.38 -5.64 -7.47
C LEU A 117 7.70 -4.23 -7.98
N SER A 118 7.62 -3.27 -7.08
CA SER A 118 7.92 -1.84 -7.35
C SER A 118 9.09 -1.32 -6.53
N HIS A 119 9.57 -2.10 -5.57
CA HIS A 119 10.65 -1.73 -4.65
C HIS A 119 11.40 -2.98 -4.20
N LEU A 120 12.61 -2.75 -3.69
CA LEU A 120 13.43 -3.75 -3.00
C LEU A 120 13.75 -3.21 -1.60
N ASP A 121 13.27 -3.87 -0.54
CA ASP A 121 13.51 -3.38 0.83
C ASP A 121 14.95 -3.67 1.27
N ALA A 122 15.45 -4.88 0.99
CA ALA A 122 16.78 -5.29 1.38
C ALA A 122 17.50 -6.08 0.29
N MET A 123 18.82 -5.93 0.25
CA MET A 123 19.73 -6.72 -0.58
C MET A 123 20.85 -7.26 0.31
N ILE A 124 21.25 -8.51 0.12
CA ILE A 124 22.34 -9.15 0.86
C ILE A 124 23.32 -9.73 -0.17
N ALA A 125 24.59 -9.32 -0.07
CA ALA A 125 25.71 -10.02 -0.69
C ALA A 125 26.31 -10.98 0.35
N THR A 126 26.27 -12.29 0.09
CA THR A 126 26.74 -13.29 1.05
C THR A 126 28.27 -13.31 1.17
N HIS A 127 28.95 -13.15 0.04
CA HIS A 127 30.40 -13.02 -0.11
C HIS A 127 30.69 -12.43 -1.51
N TYR A 128 31.93 -12.04 -1.79
CA TYR A 128 32.28 -11.22 -2.97
C TYR A 128 32.69 -12.01 -4.22
N ASP A 129 32.26 -13.26 -4.36
CA ASP A 129 32.55 -14.04 -5.56
C ASP A 129 31.66 -13.57 -6.72
N ALA A 130 32.23 -13.52 -7.92
CA ALA A 130 31.58 -12.92 -9.08
C ALA A 130 30.26 -13.63 -9.46
N ASP A 131 30.15 -14.93 -9.21
CA ASP A 131 28.92 -15.71 -9.42
C ASP A 131 27.86 -15.50 -8.34
N HIS A 132 28.14 -14.67 -7.32
CA HIS A 132 27.18 -14.24 -6.32
C HIS A 132 26.84 -12.75 -6.44
N ILE A 133 27.83 -11.86 -6.62
CA ILE A 133 27.59 -10.41 -6.60
C ILE A 133 27.44 -9.79 -7.99
N GLY A 134 27.82 -10.50 -9.05
CA GLY A 134 27.92 -9.94 -10.40
C GLY A 134 26.61 -9.37 -10.96
N GLY A 135 25.47 -9.93 -10.57
CA GLY A 135 24.15 -9.41 -10.96
C GLY A 135 23.54 -8.37 -10.00
N LEU A 136 24.16 -8.09 -8.84
CA LEU A 136 23.54 -7.27 -7.80
C LEU A 136 23.48 -5.78 -8.16
N ASP A 137 24.51 -5.25 -8.80
CA ASP A 137 24.56 -3.85 -9.24
C ASP A 137 23.54 -3.57 -10.36
N GLU A 138 23.34 -4.53 -11.27
CA GLU A 138 22.30 -4.50 -12.29
C GLU A 138 20.89 -4.45 -11.68
N VAL A 139 20.63 -5.28 -10.67
CA VAL A 139 19.37 -5.22 -9.93
C VAL A 139 19.24 -3.89 -9.19
N ALA A 140 20.29 -3.42 -8.51
CA ALA A 140 20.27 -2.16 -7.78
C ALA A 140 20.03 -0.94 -8.69
N ALA A 141 20.46 -1.00 -9.95
CA ALA A 141 20.18 0.03 -10.93
C ALA A 141 18.68 0.09 -11.31
N ALA A 142 18.00 -1.06 -11.38
CA ALA A 142 16.57 -1.14 -11.73
C ALA A 142 15.64 -1.02 -10.51
N PHE A 143 16.05 -1.58 -9.38
CA PHE A 143 15.35 -1.63 -8.10
C PHE A 143 16.33 -1.26 -6.98
N PRO A 144 16.58 0.05 -6.76
CA PRO A 144 17.49 0.49 -5.69
C PRO A 144 17.04 -0.05 -4.33
N PRO A 145 17.88 -0.84 -3.63
CA PRO A 145 17.49 -1.38 -2.34
C PRO A 145 17.46 -0.28 -1.27
N ALA A 146 16.49 -0.34 -0.36
CA ALA A 146 16.44 0.61 0.77
C ALA A 146 17.61 0.40 1.75
N VAL A 147 18.08 -0.85 1.90
CA VAL A 147 19.30 -1.19 2.61
C VAL A 147 20.04 -2.33 1.90
N ALA A 148 21.36 -2.28 1.89
CA ALA A 148 22.23 -3.36 1.43
C ALA A 148 23.12 -3.84 2.58
N TYR A 149 23.24 -5.16 2.71
CA TYR A 149 24.11 -5.83 3.68
C TYR A 149 25.17 -6.65 2.97
N ASP A 150 26.27 -6.81 3.67
CA ASP A 150 27.49 -7.45 3.23
C ASP A 150 28.20 -8.03 4.48
N SER A 151 28.94 -9.13 4.30
CA SER A 151 29.93 -9.67 5.23
C SER A 151 30.90 -8.64 5.83
N GLY A 152 31.23 -7.58 5.09
CA GLY A 152 32.20 -6.56 5.49
C GLY A 152 33.64 -7.07 5.50
N ASP A 153 34.57 -6.18 5.76
CA ASP A 153 35.99 -6.53 5.82
C ASP A 153 36.30 -7.32 7.10
N PRO A 154 37.10 -8.41 7.02
CA PRO A 154 37.63 -9.05 8.21
C PRO A 154 38.49 -8.05 9.01
N PRO A 155 38.54 -8.17 10.34
CA PRO A 155 39.40 -7.31 11.14
C PRO A 155 40.86 -7.47 10.69
N ALA A 156 41.54 -6.33 10.52
CA ALA A 156 42.94 -6.24 10.10
C ALA A 156 43.93 -6.78 11.14
#